data_AF-A0A150X140-F1
#
_entry.id   AF-A0A150X140-F1
#
_cell.length_a   1.000
_cell.length_b   1.000
_cell.length_c   1.000
_cell.angle_alpha   90.00
_cell.angle_beta   90.00
_cell.angle_gamma   90.00
#
_symmetry.space_group_name_H-M   'P 1'
#
loop_
_entity.id
_entity.type
_entity.pdbx_description
1 polymer ?
#
loop_
_entity_poly.entity_id
_entity_poly.type
_entity_poly.pdbx_seq_one_letter_code
_entity_poly.pdbx_strand_id
1 'polypeptide(L)'
;MRCIRLKGGKYITLATIKKVKLMKIKRFTAEKVNGYLSFDIKLNDSLTFLVGINGSGKTTALKLILGLLSPSWINLTQIKYSFAQVECESDNIDFVVRSEFLDESKRRLTIESENPDLNAASTIKVQDLPLIQVSDFSRFEMRNIMSRYSRYEAHFIELDAVKAVRKLNTPAFLGLDRRIHEGGEIDILSIESFMQQRDFTTDIKGNLYESLIDVEKLIKNSFIEFSQKQATISSKLKNNIIYSSFDTIQGNDDLGFNIEQEIDIESRKERILAASQNF
;
A
#
# COMPACT_ATOMS: atom_id res chain seq x y z
N MET A 1 15.32 -4.96 32.94
CA MET A 1 15.22 -4.03 31.78
C MET A 1 16.19 -4.49 30.72
N ARG A 2 15.74 -4.82 29.50
CA ARG A 2 16.65 -5.12 28.38
C ARG A 2 17.03 -3.77 27.76
N CYS A 3 18.32 -3.51 27.53
CA CYS A 3 18.81 -2.35 26.78
C CYS A 3 19.61 -2.88 25.59
N ILE A 4 19.39 -2.33 24.41
CA ILE A 4 20.21 -2.65 23.22
C ILE A 4 21.31 -1.60 23.15
N ARG A 5 22.56 -2.07 23.09
CA ARG A 5 23.75 -1.24 22.97
C ARG A 5 24.08 -1.06 21.49
N LEU A 6 23.96 0.16 20.98
CA LEU A 6 24.39 0.50 19.62
C LEU A 6 25.91 0.80 19.61
N LYS A 7 26.58 0.53 18.47
CA LYS A 7 27.98 0.93 18.26
C LYS A 7 28.08 2.46 18.40
N GLY A 8 28.80 2.92 19.42
CA GLY A 8 28.90 4.33 19.81
C GLY A 8 28.48 4.64 21.26
N GLY A 9 28.10 3.64 22.06
CA GLY A 9 27.89 3.83 23.51
C GLY A 9 26.56 4.50 23.90
N LYS A 10 25.67 4.77 22.94
CA LYS A 10 24.29 5.18 23.21
C LYS A 10 23.45 3.97 23.60
N TYR A 11 22.78 4.08 24.74
CA TYR A 11 21.79 3.11 25.20
C TYR A 11 20.40 3.60 24.83
N ILE A 12 19.64 2.79 24.11
CA ILE A 12 18.21 3.03 23.93
C ILE A 12 17.48 2.24 25.02
N THR A 13 16.82 2.94 25.94
CA THR A 13 15.89 2.33 26.89
C THR A 13 14.67 1.81 26.13
N LEU A 14 14.38 0.51 26.26
CA LEU A 14 13.26 -0.19 25.60
C LEU A 14 11.85 0.33 25.97
N ALA A 15 11.75 1.39 26.77
CA ALA A 15 10.49 1.96 27.28
C ALA A 15 9.59 2.54 26.16
N THR A 16 10.12 2.79 24.96
CA THR A 16 9.37 3.36 23.83
C THR A 16 9.35 2.44 22.60
N ILE A 17 9.48 1.12 22.79
CA ILE A 17 9.03 0.21 21.73
C ILE A 17 7.52 0.05 21.94
N LYS A 18 6.71 0.77 21.16
CA LYS A 18 5.28 0.46 20.99
C LYS A 18 5.20 -1.06 20.87
N LYS A 19 4.46 -1.72 21.76
CA LYS A 19 4.23 -3.16 21.71
C LYS A 19 3.66 -3.46 20.32
N VAL A 20 4.50 -3.93 19.40
CA VAL A 20 4.08 -4.25 18.04
C VAL A 20 3.19 -5.46 18.21
N LYS A 21 1.89 -5.24 18.04
CA LYS A 21 0.90 -6.31 18.04
C LYS A 21 1.27 -7.26 16.90
N LEU A 22 1.77 -8.44 17.26
CA LEU A 22 2.33 -9.38 16.31
C LEU A 22 1.21 -10.33 15.87
N MET A 23 0.94 -10.37 14.57
CA MET A 23 0.06 -11.38 13.97
C MET A 23 0.90 -12.62 13.67
N LYS A 24 0.38 -13.80 14.02
CA LYS A 24 0.95 -15.10 13.67
C LYS A 24 0.01 -15.83 12.74
N ILE A 25 0.56 -16.47 11.70
CA ILE A 25 -0.20 -17.28 10.76
C ILE A 25 -0.03 -18.74 11.18
N LYS A 26 -1.13 -19.45 11.43
CA LYS A 26 -1.15 -20.85 11.90
C LYS A 26 -1.29 -21.83 10.74
N ARG A 27 -2.23 -21.56 9.82
CA ARG A 27 -2.55 -22.47 8.72
C ARG A 27 -3.06 -21.72 7.51
N PHE A 28 -2.72 -22.22 6.33
CA PHE A 28 -3.29 -21.79 5.07
C PHE A 28 -3.87 -23.00 4.33
N THR A 29 -5.13 -22.89 3.94
CA THR A 29 -5.84 -23.92 3.15
C THR A 29 -6.46 -23.29 1.92
N ALA A 30 -6.30 -23.91 0.75
CA ALA A 30 -6.95 -23.45 -0.47
C ALA A 30 -7.25 -24.62 -1.42
N GLU A 31 -8.31 -24.50 -2.21
CA GLU A 31 -8.79 -25.56 -3.09
C GLU A 31 -9.00 -25.07 -4.54
N LYS A 32 -8.83 -26.00 -5.49
CA LYS A 32 -8.96 -25.79 -6.93
C LYS A 32 -8.21 -24.55 -7.44
N VAL A 33 -7.05 -24.26 -6.85
CA VAL A 33 -6.20 -23.16 -7.26
C VAL A 33 -5.66 -23.47 -8.67
N ASN A 34 -5.86 -22.55 -9.60
CA ASN A 34 -5.65 -22.72 -11.03
C ASN A 34 -6.32 -23.99 -11.61
N GLY A 35 -7.40 -24.46 -10.98
CA GLY A 35 -8.21 -25.61 -11.42
C GLY A 35 -7.75 -26.98 -10.91
N TYR A 36 -6.53 -27.11 -10.38
CA TYR A 36 -5.99 -28.42 -9.99
C TYR A 36 -5.15 -28.44 -8.71
N LEU A 37 -4.65 -27.30 -8.22
CA LEU A 37 -3.83 -27.25 -7.02
C LEU A 37 -4.71 -27.16 -5.77
N SER A 38 -4.34 -27.89 -4.73
CA SER A 38 -4.89 -27.74 -3.39
C SER A 38 -3.74 -27.57 -2.40
N PHE A 39 -3.92 -26.67 -1.45
CA PHE A 39 -2.95 -26.35 -0.42
C PHE A 39 -3.54 -26.65 0.95
N ASP A 40 -2.75 -27.32 1.78
CA ASP A 40 -2.97 -27.44 3.21
C ASP A 40 -1.61 -27.30 3.89
N ILE A 41 -1.31 -26.09 4.33
CA ILE A 41 -0.01 -25.69 4.84
C ILE A 41 -0.18 -25.30 6.31
N LYS A 42 0.42 -26.07 7.21
CA LYS A 42 0.59 -25.69 8.60
C LYS A 42 1.90 -24.90 8.74
N LEU A 43 1.80 -23.69 9.27
CA LEU A 43 2.96 -22.84 9.49
C LEU A 43 3.46 -23.02 10.92
N ASN A 44 4.78 -23.08 11.06
CA ASN A 44 5.43 -23.12 12.37
C ASN A 44 5.46 -21.72 13.00
N ASP A 45 5.48 -21.67 14.33
CA ASP A 45 5.51 -20.42 15.11
C ASP A 45 6.72 -19.52 14.84
N SER A 46 7.84 -20.10 14.38
CA SER A 46 9.11 -19.38 14.20
C SER A 46 9.49 -19.21 12.75
N LEU A 47 9.66 -20.32 12.01
CA LEU A 47 10.15 -20.27 10.63
C LEU A 47 9.57 -21.43 9.82
N THR A 48 9.05 -21.10 8.65
CA THR A 48 8.49 -22.06 7.69
C THR A 48 9.14 -21.84 6.33
N PHE A 49 9.71 -22.90 5.76
CA PHE A 49 10.25 -22.87 4.39
C PHE A 49 9.26 -23.53 3.44
N LEU A 50 8.82 -22.79 2.42
CA LEU A 50 8.04 -23.35 1.32
C LEU A 50 9.00 -23.82 0.21
N VAL A 51 9.22 -25.14 0.13
CA VAL A 51 10.13 -25.75 -0.85
C VAL A 51 9.33 -26.52 -1.91
N GLY A 52 9.79 -26.49 -3.15
CA GLY A 52 9.18 -27.22 -4.27
C GLY A 52 9.78 -26.81 -5.59
N ILE A 53 9.50 -27.55 -6.67
CA ILE A 53 9.97 -27.24 -8.02
C ILE A 53 9.36 -25.93 -8.56
N ASN A 54 9.97 -25.35 -9.60
CA ASN A 54 9.36 -24.21 -10.29
C ASN A 54 7.98 -24.60 -10.84
N GLY A 55 6.99 -23.70 -10.72
CA GLY A 55 5.60 -24.00 -11.09
C GLY A 55 4.80 -24.78 -10.03
N SER A 56 5.38 -25.19 -8.89
CA SER A 56 4.66 -25.91 -7.83
C SER A 56 3.64 -25.05 -7.05
N GLY A 57 3.42 -23.79 -7.43
CA GLY A 57 2.45 -22.90 -6.80
C GLY A 57 2.92 -22.17 -5.53
N LYS A 58 4.21 -22.22 -5.15
CA LYS A 58 4.74 -21.50 -3.96
C LYS A 58 4.37 -20.02 -3.93
N THR A 59 4.67 -19.30 -5.02
CA THR A 59 4.35 -17.88 -5.14
C THR A 59 2.84 -17.64 -5.13
N THR A 60 2.05 -18.56 -5.69
CA THR A 60 0.59 -18.50 -5.68
C THR A 60 0.03 -18.63 -4.26
N ALA A 61 0.54 -19.58 -3.46
CA ALA A 61 0.15 -19.73 -2.06
C ALA A 61 0.49 -18.46 -1.25
N LEU A 62 1.69 -17.91 -1.42
CA LEU A 62 2.08 -16.65 -0.77
C LEU A 62 1.20 -15.47 -1.19
N LYS A 63 0.89 -15.32 -2.48
CA LYS A 63 0.00 -14.26 -2.98
C LYS A 63 -1.43 -14.41 -2.45
N LEU A 64 -1.93 -15.64 -2.28
CA LEU A 64 -3.26 -15.88 -1.70
C LEU A 64 -3.30 -15.56 -0.20
N ILE A 65 -2.28 -15.98 0.56
CA ILE A 65 -2.14 -15.60 1.98
C ILE A 65 -2.12 -14.08 2.10
N LEU A 66 -1.31 -13.42 1.28
CA LEU A 66 -1.18 -11.98 1.27
C LEU A 66 -2.49 -11.30 0.87
N GLY A 67 -3.16 -11.81 -0.17
CA GLY A 67 -4.45 -11.29 -0.62
C GLY A 67 -5.57 -11.43 0.40
N LEU A 68 -5.47 -12.36 1.35
CA LEU A 68 -6.42 -12.50 2.45
C LEU A 68 -6.06 -11.60 3.65
N LEU A 69 -4.77 -11.56 4.04
CA LEU A 69 -4.33 -10.83 5.25
C LEU A 69 -4.04 -9.35 5.01
N SER A 70 -3.67 -8.98 3.80
CA SER A 70 -3.62 -7.60 3.31
C SER A 70 -4.56 -7.53 2.11
N PRO A 71 -5.88 -7.41 2.36
CA PRO A 71 -6.90 -7.59 1.35
C PRO A 71 -6.55 -6.81 0.09
N SER A 72 -6.28 -7.58 -0.96
CA SER A 72 -5.76 -7.09 -2.23
C SER A 72 -6.71 -7.56 -3.31
N TRP A 73 -7.36 -6.60 -3.96
CA TRP A 73 -8.32 -6.91 -5.01
C TRP A 73 -7.64 -7.71 -6.12
N ILE A 74 -6.43 -7.33 -6.52
CA ILE A 74 -5.73 -7.99 -7.62
C ILE A 74 -5.27 -9.41 -7.25
N ASN A 75 -4.72 -9.64 -6.05
CA ASN A 75 -4.23 -10.96 -5.67
C ASN A 75 -5.37 -11.97 -5.49
N LEU A 76 -6.49 -11.54 -4.92
CA LEU A 76 -7.66 -12.41 -4.81
C LEU A 76 -8.24 -12.72 -6.19
N THR A 77 -8.21 -11.79 -7.15
CA THR A 77 -9.06 -11.91 -8.35
C THR A 77 -8.33 -12.44 -9.58
N GLN A 78 -7.03 -12.23 -9.68
CA GLN A 78 -6.20 -12.79 -10.76
C GLN A 78 -5.92 -14.29 -10.58
N ILE A 79 -5.92 -14.78 -9.35
CA ILE A 79 -5.71 -16.20 -9.05
C ILE A 79 -7.07 -16.89 -9.09
N LYS A 80 -7.20 -17.92 -9.93
CA LYS A 80 -8.41 -18.77 -9.94
C LYS A 80 -8.32 -19.74 -8.77
N TYR A 81 -9.33 -19.81 -7.91
CA TYR A 81 -9.43 -20.77 -6.80
C TYR A 81 -10.90 -20.91 -6.39
N SER A 82 -11.34 -22.03 -5.81
CA SER A 82 -12.73 -22.14 -5.30
C SER A 82 -12.86 -21.69 -3.86
N PHE A 83 -11.84 -21.95 -3.06
CA PHE A 83 -11.79 -21.70 -1.63
C PHE A 83 -10.37 -21.32 -1.21
N ALA A 84 -10.24 -20.36 -0.31
CA ALA A 84 -8.99 -20.01 0.36
C ALA A 84 -9.28 -19.52 1.77
N GLN A 85 -8.51 -19.98 2.75
CA GLN A 85 -8.66 -19.64 4.15
C GLN A 85 -7.28 -19.52 4.80
N VAL A 86 -7.13 -18.51 5.66
CA VAL A 86 -5.96 -18.33 6.52
C VAL A 86 -6.43 -18.23 7.96
N GLU A 87 -5.83 -19.05 8.81
CA GLU A 87 -6.01 -19.03 10.26
C GLU A 87 -4.85 -18.28 10.91
N CYS A 88 -5.18 -17.32 11.76
CA CYS A 88 -4.22 -16.44 12.39
C CYS A 88 -4.53 -16.22 13.87
N GLU A 89 -3.51 -15.78 14.60
CA GLU A 89 -3.59 -15.37 15.99
C GLU A 89 -3.01 -13.95 16.13
N SER A 90 -3.72 -13.06 16.82
CA SER A 90 -3.19 -11.74 17.19
C SER A 90 -3.69 -11.34 18.57
N ASP A 91 -2.79 -10.93 19.47
CA ASP A 91 -3.12 -10.61 20.88
C ASP A 91 -3.89 -11.72 21.61
N ASN A 92 -3.52 -12.99 21.38
CA ASN A 92 -4.21 -14.19 21.89
C ASN A 92 -5.66 -14.35 21.40
N ILE A 93 -6.07 -13.61 20.37
CA ILE A 93 -7.35 -13.77 19.71
C ILE A 93 -7.11 -14.51 18.41
N ASP A 94 -7.76 -15.66 18.27
CA ASP A 94 -7.80 -16.39 17.02
C ASP A 94 -8.84 -15.78 16.08
N PHE A 95 -8.45 -15.67 14.82
CA PHE A 95 -9.35 -15.22 13.76
C PHE A 95 -9.01 -15.94 12.46
N VAL A 96 -10.02 -16.05 11.61
CA VAL A 96 -9.99 -16.77 10.35
C VAL A 96 -10.47 -15.82 9.27
N VAL A 97 -9.65 -15.66 8.23
CA VAL A 97 -10.05 -14.92 7.02
C VAL A 97 -10.28 -15.94 5.92
N ARG A 98 -11.51 -15.97 5.39
CA ARG A 98 -11.96 -16.92 4.38
C ARG A 98 -12.47 -16.21 3.14
N SER A 99 -12.13 -16.75 1.99
CA SER A 99 -12.68 -16.36 0.69
C SER A 99 -13.17 -17.58 -0.07
N GLU A 100 -14.45 -17.57 -0.46
CA GLU A 100 -15.09 -18.69 -1.14
C GLU A 100 -16.07 -18.23 -2.21
N PHE A 101 -16.27 -19.06 -3.23
CA PHE A 101 -17.32 -18.82 -4.22
C PHE A 101 -18.68 -19.18 -3.64
N LEU A 102 -19.63 -18.23 -3.68
CA LEU A 102 -21.02 -18.48 -3.33
C LEU A 102 -21.79 -19.04 -4.54
N ASP A 103 -21.56 -18.42 -5.70
CA ASP A 103 -22.09 -18.79 -7.02
C ASP A 103 -21.00 -18.53 -8.07
N GLU A 104 -21.16 -18.96 -9.32
CA GLU A 104 -20.23 -18.67 -10.43
C GLU A 104 -19.92 -17.16 -10.61
N SER A 105 -20.81 -16.29 -10.13
CA SER A 105 -20.72 -14.83 -10.27
C SER A 105 -20.42 -14.07 -8.98
N LYS A 106 -20.33 -14.73 -7.82
CA LYS A 106 -20.18 -14.05 -6.52
C LYS A 106 -19.18 -14.77 -5.62
N ARG A 107 -18.33 -13.97 -4.99
CA ARG A 107 -17.36 -14.42 -4.00
C ARG A 107 -17.67 -13.78 -2.65
N ARG A 108 -17.68 -14.58 -1.60
CA ARG A 108 -17.81 -14.11 -0.22
C ARG A 108 -16.42 -13.98 0.39
N LEU A 109 -16.18 -12.86 1.07
CA LEU A 109 -15.03 -12.65 1.95
C LEU A 109 -15.59 -12.52 3.37
N THR A 110 -15.09 -13.36 4.26
CA THR A 110 -15.53 -13.41 5.66
C THR A 110 -14.30 -13.33 6.55
N ILE A 111 -14.42 -12.58 7.63
CA ILE A 111 -13.53 -12.64 8.78
C ILE A 111 -14.36 -13.09 9.99
N GLU A 112 -13.88 -14.13 10.66
CA GLU A 112 -14.51 -14.73 11.83
C GLU A 112 -13.49 -14.78 12.97
N SER A 113 -13.90 -14.43 14.18
CA SER A 113 -13.10 -14.39 15.38
C SER A 113 -13.99 -14.65 16.60
N GLU A 114 -13.38 -15.04 17.72
CA GLU A 114 -14.07 -15.14 19.00
C GLU A 114 -14.64 -13.79 19.48
N ASN A 115 -14.06 -12.67 19.03
CA ASN A 115 -14.59 -11.34 19.29
C ASN A 115 -15.63 -10.95 18.22
N PRO A 116 -16.92 -10.77 18.57
CA PRO A 116 -17.97 -10.38 17.64
C PRO A 116 -17.71 -9.08 16.88
N ASP A 117 -16.96 -8.14 17.47
CA ASP A 117 -16.66 -6.85 16.85
C ASP A 117 -15.73 -6.96 15.62
N LEU A 118 -15.02 -8.09 15.50
CA LEU A 118 -14.15 -8.40 14.37
C LEU A 118 -14.87 -9.20 13.28
N ASN A 119 -16.08 -9.69 13.54
CA ASN A 119 -16.82 -10.52 12.60
C ASN A 119 -17.46 -9.67 11.52
N ALA A 120 -17.11 -9.94 10.27
CA ALA A 120 -17.66 -9.25 9.13
C ALA A 120 -17.71 -10.17 7.91
N ALA A 121 -18.78 -10.04 7.14
CA ALA A 121 -18.96 -10.74 5.88
C ALA A 121 -19.27 -9.73 4.78
N SER A 122 -18.67 -9.91 3.61
CA SER A 122 -18.89 -9.07 2.45
C SER A 122 -18.95 -9.92 1.20
N THR A 123 -19.80 -9.54 0.25
CA THR A 123 -19.94 -10.25 -1.02
C THR A 123 -19.45 -9.38 -2.16
N ILE A 124 -18.63 -9.95 -3.04
CA ILE A 124 -17.99 -9.32 -4.18
C ILE A 124 -18.55 -9.99 -5.44
N LYS A 125 -18.99 -9.20 -6.42
CA LYS A 125 -19.39 -9.73 -7.73
C LYS A 125 -18.14 -10.02 -8.57
N VAL A 126 -18.10 -11.19 -9.19
CA VAL A 126 -16.95 -11.71 -9.95
C VAL A 126 -16.91 -11.13 -11.37
N GLN A 127 -18.05 -10.65 -11.90
CA GLN A 127 -18.10 -9.93 -13.20
C GLN A 127 -17.36 -8.58 -13.19
N ASP A 128 -17.01 -8.07 -12.02
CA ASP A 128 -16.17 -6.88 -11.84
C ASP A 128 -14.67 -7.19 -11.99
N LEU A 129 -14.30 -8.43 -12.35
CA LEU A 129 -12.93 -8.96 -12.29
C LEU A 129 -12.44 -9.48 -13.66
N PRO A 130 -12.30 -8.63 -14.68
CA PRO A 130 -11.70 -9.09 -15.92
C PRO A 130 -10.26 -9.55 -15.66
N LEU A 131 -9.91 -10.76 -16.12
CA LEU A 131 -8.50 -11.11 -16.28
C LEU A 131 -7.90 -10.10 -17.28
N ILE A 132 -7.00 -9.25 -16.80
CA ILE A 132 -6.38 -8.25 -17.65
C ILE A 132 -5.35 -8.98 -18.51
N GLN A 133 -5.66 -9.19 -19.79
CA GLN A 133 -4.70 -9.70 -20.77
C GLN A 133 -3.91 -8.51 -21.32
N VAL A 134 -2.74 -8.23 -20.74
CA VAL A 134 -1.93 -7.03 -21.04
C VAL A 134 -1.23 -7.08 -22.41
N SER A 135 -1.37 -8.16 -23.18
CA SER A 135 -0.54 -8.44 -24.37
C SER A 135 -0.64 -7.43 -25.50
N ASP A 136 -1.71 -6.62 -25.56
CA ASP A 136 -2.02 -5.83 -26.76
C ASP A 136 -2.41 -4.36 -26.48
N PHE A 137 -2.18 -3.86 -25.27
CA PHE A 137 -2.68 -2.54 -24.90
C PHE A 137 -1.71 -1.41 -25.25
N SER A 138 -2.18 -0.49 -26.10
CA SER A 138 -1.60 0.84 -26.23
C SER A 138 -1.56 1.56 -24.87
N ARG A 139 -0.67 2.55 -24.69
CA ARG A 139 -0.63 3.39 -23.46
C ARG A 139 -2.00 3.97 -23.09
N PHE A 140 -2.87 4.18 -24.08
CA PHE A 140 -4.25 4.67 -23.90
C PHE A 140 -5.17 3.61 -23.27
N GLU A 141 -5.10 2.36 -23.73
CA GLU A 141 -5.87 1.26 -23.15
C GLU A 141 -5.41 0.92 -21.73
N MET A 142 -4.11 1.07 -21.47
CA MET A 142 -3.56 0.93 -20.12
C MET A 142 -4.16 1.95 -19.14
N ARG A 143 -4.34 3.21 -19.56
CA ARG A 143 -5.02 4.23 -18.75
C ARG A 143 -6.47 3.87 -18.44
N ASN A 144 -7.18 3.30 -19.41
CA ASN A 144 -8.56 2.86 -19.20
C ASN A 144 -8.65 1.67 -18.23
N ILE A 145 -7.70 0.74 -18.30
CA ILE A 145 -7.59 -0.39 -17.37
C ILE A 145 -7.28 0.10 -15.95
N MET A 146 -6.32 1.01 -15.80
CA MET A 146 -5.99 1.59 -14.49
C MET A 146 -7.16 2.38 -13.89
N SER A 147 -7.93 3.10 -14.73
CA SER A 147 -9.14 3.81 -14.28
C SER A 147 -10.23 2.84 -13.80
N ARG A 148 -10.44 1.72 -14.50
CA ARG A 148 -11.36 0.67 -14.04
C ARG A 148 -10.87 0.01 -12.76
N TYR A 149 -9.58 -0.30 -12.69
CA TYR A 149 -8.94 -0.87 -11.50
C TYR A 149 -9.17 0.02 -10.27
N SER A 150 -8.86 1.31 -10.37
CA SER A 150 -9.01 2.25 -9.25
C SER A 150 -10.45 2.32 -8.74
N ARG A 151 -11.44 2.20 -9.64
CA ARG A 151 -12.85 2.11 -9.24
C ARG A 151 -13.13 0.83 -8.46
N TYR A 152 -12.68 -0.32 -8.95
CA TYR A 152 -12.91 -1.60 -8.26
C TYR A 152 -12.20 -1.67 -6.91
N GLU A 153 -10.97 -1.18 -6.85
CA GLU A 153 -10.20 -1.05 -5.62
C GLU A 153 -10.92 -0.15 -4.61
N ALA A 154 -11.43 1.01 -5.03
CA ALA A 154 -12.20 1.89 -4.15
C ALA A 154 -13.43 1.19 -3.56
N HIS A 155 -14.20 0.45 -4.37
CA HIS A 155 -15.35 -0.31 -3.86
C HIS A 155 -14.92 -1.46 -2.94
N PHE A 156 -13.81 -2.12 -3.26
CA PHE A 156 -13.28 -3.24 -2.50
C PHE A 156 -12.80 -2.80 -1.10
N ILE A 157 -12.13 -1.65 -1.00
CA ILE A 157 -11.67 -1.07 0.27
C ILE A 157 -12.84 -0.72 1.20
N GLU A 158 -13.99 -0.36 0.64
CA GLU A 158 -15.17 0.02 1.41
C GLU A 158 -15.91 -1.16 2.05
N LEU A 159 -15.61 -2.41 1.67
CA LEU A 159 -16.26 -3.60 2.21
C LEU A 159 -15.95 -3.79 3.70
N ASP A 160 -16.97 -4.17 4.48
CA ASP A 160 -16.86 -4.34 5.93
C ASP A 160 -15.81 -5.39 6.31
N ALA A 161 -15.76 -6.51 5.59
CA ALA A 161 -14.75 -7.55 5.81
C ALA A 161 -13.33 -7.03 5.53
N VAL A 162 -13.16 -6.19 4.50
CA VAL A 162 -11.86 -5.60 4.15
C VAL A 162 -11.43 -4.58 5.20
N LYS A 163 -12.35 -3.72 5.64
CA LYS A 163 -12.12 -2.77 6.75
C LYS A 163 -11.76 -3.50 8.05
N ALA A 164 -12.44 -4.60 8.37
CA ALA A 164 -12.16 -5.41 9.54
C ALA A 164 -10.77 -6.04 9.48
N VAL A 165 -10.38 -6.64 8.35
CA VAL A 165 -9.03 -7.19 8.19
C VAL A 165 -7.96 -6.09 8.23
N ARG A 166 -8.20 -4.91 7.63
CA ARG A 166 -7.25 -3.77 7.66
C ARG A 166 -7.07 -3.15 9.05
N LYS A 167 -8.03 -3.31 9.96
CA LYS A 167 -7.86 -2.93 11.38
C LYS A 167 -6.89 -3.85 12.10
N LEU A 168 -6.69 -5.06 11.59
CA LEU A 168 -5.67 -5.97 12.11
C LEU A 168 -4.31 -5.54 11.56
N ASN A 169 -3.26 -5.82 12.33
CA ASN A 169 -1.90 -5.55 11.88
C ASN A 169 -1.56 -6.48 10.72
N THR A 170 -1.46 -5.92 9.51
CA THR A 170 -1.10 -6.68 8.32
C THR A 170 0.33 -7.21 8.43
N PRO A 171 0.59 -8.47 8.02
CA PRO A 171 1.94 -9.00 8.02
C PRO A 171 2.79 -8.27 6.97
N ALA A 172 4.03 -7.93 7.35
CA ALA A 172 4.99 -7.35 6.42
C ALA A 172 5.35 -8.37 5.32
N PHE A 173 5.22 -7.96 4.06
CA PHE A 173 5.67 -8.76 2.92
C PHE A 173 7.04 -8.30 2.45
N LEU A 174 8.04 -9.17 2.56
CA LEU A 174 9.40 -8.91 2.10
C LEU A 174 9.62 -9.57 0.74
N GLY A 175 9.77 -8.74 -0.31
CA GLY A 175 10.13 -9.23 -1.63
C GLY A 175 11.58 -9.73 -1.71
N LEU A 176 11.97 -10.30 -2.86
CA LEU A 176 13.35 -10.76 -3.12
C LEU A 176 14.37 -9.61 -3.06
N ASP A 177 13.90 -8.41 -3.36
CA ASP A 177 14.57 -7.12 -3.26
C ASP A 177 14.75 -6.64 -1.80
N ARG A 178 14.25 -7.39 -0.81
CA ARG A 178 14.27 -7.05 0.61
C ARG A 178 13.59 -5.70 0.92
N ARG A 179 12.59 -5.33 0.13
CA ARG A 179 11.70 -4.19 0.42
C ARG A 179 10.45 -4.69 1.12
N ILE A 180 10.06 -3.97 2.18
CA ILE A 180 8.86 -4.24 2.95
C ILE A 180 7.71 -3.51 2.26
N HIS A 181 6.71 -4.27 1.82
CA HIS A 181 5.51 -3.74 1.20
C HIS A 181 4.35 -3.92 2.18
N GLU A 182 3.66 -2.82 2.51
CA GLU A 182 2.53 -2.82 3.43
C GLU A 182 1.27 -2.27 2.75
N GLY A 183 0.12 -2.90 3.04
CA GLY A 183 -1.18 -2.42 2.61
C GLY A 183 -1.30 -2.28 1.08
N GLY A 184 -1.67 -1.10 0.60
CA GLY A 184 -1.89 -0.83 -0.84
C GLY A 184 -0.62 -0.83 -1.69
N GLU A 185 0.58 -0.82 -1.11
CA GLU A 185 1.82 -0.99 -1.90
C GLU A 185 1.94 -2.41 -2.47
N ILE A 186 1.36 -3.40 -1.78
CA ILE A 186 1.26 -4.77 -2.27
C ILE A 186 0.41 -4.83 -3.55
N ASP A 187 -0.65 -4.03 -3.62
CA ASP A 187 -1.53 -3.94 -4.80
C ASP A 187 -0.76 -3.37 -5.99
N ILE A 188 0.01 -2.30 -5.80
CA ILE A 188 0.86 -1.71 -6.85
C ILE A 188 1.89 -2.72 -7.37
N LEU A 189 2.58 -3.42 -6.46
CA LEU A 189 3.62 -4.37 -6.83
C LEU A 189 3.07 -5.62 -7.49
N SER A 190 1.87 -6.06 -7.08
CA SER A 190 1.20 -7.17 -7.74
C SER A 190 0.76 -6.76 -9.14
N ILE A 191 0.19 -5.57 -9.36
CA ILE A 191 -0.08 -5.03 -10.70
C ILE A 191 1.19 -5.01 -11.56
N GLU A 192 2.28 -4.49 -11.03
CA GLU A 192 3.57 -4.40 -11.72
C GLU A 192 4.15 -5.80 -12.03
N SER A 193 4.12 -6.73 -11.08
CA SER A 193 4.47 -8.13 -11.32
C SER A 193 3.60 -8.80 -12.37
N PHE A 194 2.30 -8.46 -12.44
CA PHE A 194 1.39 -8.96 -13.47
C PHE A 194 1.70 -8.37 -14.85
N MET A 195 2.10 -7.11 -14.92
CA MET A 195 2.57 -6.47 -16.15
C MET A 195 3.91 -7.08 -16.62
N GLN A 196 4.85 -7.30 -15.69
CA GLN A 196 6.19 -7.82 -15.99
C GLN A 196 6.22 -9.30 -16.38
N GLN A 197 5.24 -10.11 -15.97
CA GLN A 197 5.23 -11.54 -16.29
C GLN A 197 5.21 -11.82 -17.81
N ARG A 198 4.97 -10.82 -18.68
CA ARG A 198 4.89 -11.02 -20.13
C ARG A 198 5.56 -9.96 -21.01
N ASP A 199 6.19 -8.92 -20.45
CA ASP A 199 7.02 -8.00 -21.25
C ASP A 199 8.33 -8.69 -21.67
N PHE A 200 8.33 -9.24 -22.88
CA PHE A 200 9.49 -9.85 -23.52
C PHE A 200 10.48 -8.82 -24.11
N THR A 201 10.19 -7.51 -24.03
CA THR A 201 10.83 -6.48 -24.86
C THR A 201 11.65 -5.43 -24.12
N THR A 202 11.85 -5.55 -22.80
CA THR A 202 12.77 -4.64 -22.07
C THR A 202 14.05 -5.39 -21.65
N ASP A 203 15.16 -5.03 -22.29
CA ASP A 203 16.50 -5.59 -22.04
C ASP A 203 17.08 -5.21 -20.66
N ILE A 204 16.41 -4.32 -19.91
CA ILE A 204 16.77 -3.94 -18.55
C ILE A 204 15.88 -4.72 -17.58
N LYS A 205 16.25 -5.98 -17.31
CA LYS A 205 15.57 -6.81 -16.30
C LYS A 205 16.21 -6.63 -14.93
N GLY A 206 15.39 -6.44 -13.89
CA GLY A 206 15.78 -6.56 -12.48
C GLY A 206 15.75 -5.27 -11.66
N ASN A 207 16.28 -5.33 -10.44
CA ASN A 207 16.16 -4.32 -9.37
C ASN A 207 16.51 -2.87 -9.77
N LEU A 208 17.35 -2.67 -10.80
CA LEU A 208 17.74 -1.35 -11.26
C LEU A 208 16.58 -0.63 -11.97
N TYR A 209 15.82 -1.35 -12.79
CA TYR A 209 14.66 -0.79 -13.49
C TYR A 209 13.56 -0.39 -12.51
N GLU A 210 13.27 -1.25 -11.52
CA GLU A 210 12.37 -0.94 -10.40
C GLU A 210 12.77 0.34 -9.67
N SER A 211 14.05 0.46 -9.36
CA SER A 211 14.58 1.64 -8.64
C SER A 211 14.39 2.93 -9.45
N LEU A 212 14.47 2.86 -10.79
CA LEU A 212 14.27 4.00 -11.67
C LEU A 212 12.80 4.40 -11.76
N ILE A 213 11.88 3.44 -11.80
CA ILE A 213 10.43 3.69 -11.75
C ILE A 213 10.05 4.35 -10.43
N ASP A 214 10.62 3.87 -9.31
CA ASP A 214 10.35 4.45 -7.99
C ASP A 214 10.85 5.89 -7.88
N VAL A 215 12.04 6.17 -8.41
CA VAL A 215 12.56 7.54 -8.50
C VAL A 215 11.64 8.41 -9.35
N GLU A 216 11.18 7.92 -10.49
CA GLU A 216 10.22 8.62 -11.34
C GLU A 216 8.91 8.93 -10.59
N LYS A 217 8.38 7.95 -9.84
CA LYS A 217 7.16 8.09 -9.05
C LYS A 217 7.33 9.09 -7.91
N LEU A 218 8.46 9.06 -7.21
CA LEU A 218 8.77 9.98 -6.12
C LEU A 218 8.89 11.41 -6.63
N ILE A 219 9.55 11.62 -7.77
CA ILE A 219 9.64 12.92 -8.44
C ILE A 219 8.25 13.40 -8.84
N LYS A 220 7.43 12.54 -9.47
CA LYS A 220 6.05 12.86 -9.86
C LYS A 220 5.19 13.26 -8.67
N ASN A 221 5.22 12.49 -7.59
CA ASN A 221 4.44 12.78 -6.38
C ASN A 221 4.85 14.11 -5.75
N SER A 222 6.17 14.35 -5.62
CA SER A 222 6.71 15.62 -5.12
C SER A 222 6.26 16.79 -5.99
N PHE A 223 6.33 16.64 -7.31
CA PHE A 223 5.90 17.67 -8.27
C PHE A 223 4.40 17.99 -8.15
N ILE A 224 3.56 16.96 -8.01
CA ILE A 224 2.11 17.14 -7.81
C ILE A 224 1.85 17.90 -6.51
N GLU A 225 2.50 17.51 -5.42
CA GLU A 225 2.37 18.17 -4.12
C GLU A 225 2.81 19.65 -4.19
N PHE A 226 3.96 19.93 -4.83
CA PHE A 226 4.43 21.30 -5.03
C PHE A 226 3.46 22.12 -5.88
N SER A 227 2.92 21.54 -6.95
CA SER A 227 1.94 22.21 -7.81
C SER A 227 0.66 22.57 -7.06
N GLN A 228 0.17 21.66 -6.20
CA GLN A 228 -1.01 21.93 -5.35
C GLN A 228 -0.73 23.04 -4.32
N LYS A 229 0.45 23.02 -3.68
CA LYS A 229 0.89 24.08 -2.76
C LYS A 229 0.97 25.43 -3.48
N GLN A 230 1.55 25.46 -4.67
CA GLN A 230 1.67 26.67 -5.49
C GLN A 230 0.30 27.23 -5.89
N ALA A 231 -0.62 26.38 -6.33
CA ALA A 231 -2.00 26.79 -6.63
C ALA A 231 -2.69 27.40 -5.40
N THR A 232 -2.51 26.78 -4.23
CA THR A 232 -3.07 27.28 -2.95
C THR A 232 -2.49 28.64 -2.57
N ILE A 233 -1.17 28.82 -2.68
CA ILE A 233 -0.50 30.11 -2.43
C ILE A 233 -0.99 31.18 -3.40
N SER A 234 -1.11 30.85 -4.69
CA SER A 234 -1.60 31.78 -5.71
C SER A 234 -3.04 32.21 -5.43
N SER A 235 -3.92 31.30 -5.03
CA SER A 235 -5.30 31.62 -4.63
C SER A 235 -5.33 32.50 -3.39
N LYS A 236 -4.52 32.21 -2.36
CA LYS A 236 -4.40 33.05 -1.16
C LYS A 236 -3.93 34.47 -1.49
N LEU A 237 -2.88 34.60 -2.30
CA LEU A 237 -2.35 35.90 -2.74
C LEU A 237 -3.43 36.68 -3.50
N LYS A 238 -4.12 36.04 -4.46
CA LYS A 238 -5.19 36.66 -5.23
C LYS A 238 -6.32 37.17 -4.34
N ASN A 239 -6.75 36.35 -3.38
CA ASN A 239 -7.77 36.75 -2.42
C ASN A 239 -7.31 37.94 -1.58
N ASN A 240 -6.09 37.92 -1.06
CA ASN A 240 -5.53 39.03 -0.28
C ASN A 240 -5.47 40.34 -1.11
N ILE A 241 -5.06 40.27 -2.38
CA ILE A 241 -5.07 41.43 -3.28
C ILE A 241 -6.50 41.96 -3.46
N ILE A 242 -7.46 41.07 -3.74
CA ILE A 242 -8.87 41.46 -3.90
C ILE A 242 -9.40 42.12 -2.63
N TYR A 243 -9.19 41.52 -1.45
CA TYR A 243 -9.64 42.12 -0.19
C TYR A 243 -8.98 43.49 0.06
N SER A 244 -7.66 43.60 -0.14
CA SER A 244 -6.94 44.88 0.00
C SER A 244 -7.45 45.97 -0.95
N SER A 245 -7.91 45.59 -2.15
CA SER A 245 -8.46 46.54 -3.12
C SER A 245 -9.83 47.08 -2.70
N PHE A 246 -10.63 46.30 -1.98
CA PHE A 246 -11.89 46.77 -1.41
C PHE A 246 -11.67 47.65 -0.17
N ASP A 247 -10.64 47.38 0.63
CA ASP A 247 -10.26 48.20 1.78
C ASP A 247 -9.79 49.60 1.35
N THR A 248 -9.05 49.71 0.23
CA THR A 248 -8.66 51.03 -0.34
C THR A 248 -9.85 51.87 -0.83
N ILE A 249 -10.98 51.26 -1.19
CA ILE A 249 -12.19 51.98 -1.63
C ILE A 249 -12.98 52.53 -0.44
N GLN A 250 -12.83 51.93 0.75
CA GLN A 250 -13.51 52.38 1.97
C GLN A 250 -12.76 53.44 2.79
N GLY A 251 -11.57 53.88 2.33
CA GLY A 251 -10.87 55.03 2.92
C GLY A 251 -10.21 54.76 4.27
N ASN A 252 -9.76 53.52 4.54
CA ASN A 252 -8.90 53.22 5.69
C ASN A 252 -7.43 53.29 5.26
N ASP A 253 -6.73 54.35 5.69
CA ASP A 253 -5.33 54.65 5.39
C ASP A 253 -4.29 53.80 6.16
N ASP A 254 -4.63 52.58 6.59
CA ASP A 254 -3.68 51.70 7.30
C ASP A 254 -3.04 50.69 6.32
N LEU A 255 -2.22 51.23 5.40
CA LEU A 255 -1.46 50.48 4.41
C LEU A 255 -0.23 49.83 5.04
N GLY A 256 -0.43 48.71 5.73
CA GLY A 256 0.60 47.73 6.03
C GLY A 256 0.31 46.43 5.31
N PHE A 257 1.08 46.08 4.27
CA PHE A 257 1.20 44.69 3.87
C PHE A 257 1.81 43.92 5.06
N ASN A 258 0.97 43.43 5.97
CA ASN A 258 1.35 42.42 6.96
C ASN A 258 1.51 41.09 6.23
N ILE A 259 2.53 41.02 5.38
CA ILE A 259 3.25 39.78 5.19
C ILE A 259 3.94 39.59 6.54
N GLU A 260 3.47 38.66 7.37
CA GLU A 260 4.32 38.09 8.40
C GLU A 260 5.55 37.51 7.69
N GLN A 261 6.57 38.34 7.49
CA GLN A 261 7.89 37.90 7.07
C GLN A 261 8.51 37.22 8.28
N GLU A 262 8.04 36.02 8.59
CA GLU A 262 8.72 35.10 9.49
C GLU A 262 9.91 34.43 8.78
N ILE A 263 10.56 35.16 7.88
CA ILE A 263 11.82 34.77 7.26
C ILE A 263 12.67 36.02 7.20
N ASP A 264 13.45 36.21 8.25
CA ASP A 264 14.57 37.15 8.26
C ASP A 264 15.57 36.75 7.15
N ILE A 265 15.44 37.44 6.02
CA ILE A 265 16.25 37.23 4.80
C ILE A 265 17.73 37.47 5.11
N GLU A 266 18.02 38.32 6.09
CA GLU A 266 19.38 38.71 6.48
C GLU A 266 20.11 37.55 7.17
N SER A 267 19.50 36.91 8.17
CA SER A 267 20.10 35.71 8.79
C SER A 267 20.20 34.52 7.83
N ARG A 268 19.31 34.41 6.84
CA ARG A 268 19.39 33.35 5.82
C ARG A 268 20.53 33.57 4.84
N LYS A 269 20.80 34.82 4.47
CA LYS A 269 21.96 35.22 3.66
C LYS A 269 23.28 34.96 4.41
N GLU A 270 23.33 35.29 5.70
CA GLU A 270 24.50 35.02 6.54
C GLU A 270 24.80 33.53 6.69
N ARG A 271 23.78 32.67 6.88
CA ARG A 271 23.97 31.21 6.96
C ARG A 271 24.49 30.61 5.65
N ILE A 272 24.05 31.12 4.51
CA ILE A 272 24.50 30.66 3.20
C ILE A 272 25.96 31.08 2.95
N LEU A 273 26.33 32.32 3.32
CA LEU A 273 27.71 32.80 3.24
C LEU A 273 28.64 32.03 4.20
N ALA A 274 28.20 31.73 5.43
CA ALA A 274 28.96 30.94 6.39
C ALA A 274 29.14 29.47 5.95
N ALA A 275 28.13 28.89 5.30
CA ALA A 275 28.23 27.53 4.74
C ALA A 275 29.15 27.47 3.51
N SER A 276 29.20 28.54 2.70
CA SER A 276 30.06 28.67 1.53
C SER A 276 31.56 28.81 1.86
N GLN A 277 31.91 29.25 3.07
CA GLN A 277 33.32 29.38 3.49
C GLN A 277 33.92 28.07 4.01
N ASN A 278 33.09 27.03 4.19
CA ASN A 278 33.51 25.69 4.64
C ASN A 278 33.58 24.67 3.48
N PHE A 279 33.50 25.15 2.24
CA PHE A 279 33.73 24.37 1.01
C PHE A 279 34.97 24.87 0.28
#